data_AF-A0AA43C1A7-F1
#
_entry.id   AF-A0AA43C1A7-F1
#
_cell.length_a   1.000
_cell.length_b   1.000
_cell.length_c   1.000
_cell.angle_alpha   90.00
_cell.angle_beta   90.00
_cell.angle_gamma   90.00
#
_symmetry.space_group_name_H-M   'P 1'
#
loop_
_entity.id
_entity.type
_entity.pdbx_description
1 polymer ?
#
loop_
_entity_poly.entity_id
_entity_poly.type
_entity_poly.pdbx_seq_one_letter_code
_entity_poly.pdbx_strand_id
1 'polypeptide(L)'
;MSGEPRPTALRRYLPDPARLWICCCPRSWPGAGGLWCHLAERRLGAARPGGVPRIDPRAVDDLVYLPPVDEEHRAARDEVARELERASVPLLTQRRPGEAGGREEDVLDLLETLLVAGGRRLGELETTLRAAVWPLIPGLTDDPDEWEVGLAALARAGLETVLPLPLALEPADCRRLAEFTDEAGYQALFHGRRPDGRAFARAAARRGLGAFPRRPELAGSPRARFSRRAAAELAHVAELWLGLGRSEAAGQELLRASRWLDRSPHDLEALAREGNLDVLPWLGGESRRVVEDLAAGRPASLRRELEEEYLAP
;
A
#
# COMPACT_ATOMS: atom_id res chain seq x y z
N MET A 1 33.74 18.76 -18.30
CA MET A 1 33.61 17.48 -17.57
C MET A 1 32.14 17.18 -17.43
N SER A 2 31.59 16.39 -18.36
CA SER A 2 30.22 15.92 -18.33
C SER A 2 30.11 14.88 -17.22
N GLY A 3 29.64 15.27 -16.04
CA GLY A 3 29.38 14.36 -14.94
C GLY A 3 28.23 13.45 -15.34
N GLU A 4 28.51 12.18 -15.60
CA GLU A 4 27.46 11.17 -15.69
C GLU A 4 26.61 11.23 -14.41
N PRO A 5 25.28 11.31 -14.52
CA PRO A 5 24.43 11.32 -13.34
C PRO A 5 24.65 9.99 -12.59
N ARG A 6 25.15 10.09 -11.35
CA ARG A 6 25.31 8.91 -10.47
C ARG A 6 23.99 8.13 -10.48
N PRO A 7 24.00 6.81 -10.71
CA PRO A 7 22.78 6.02 -10.65
C PRO A 7 22.13 6.23 -9.29
N THR A 8 20.88 6.66 -9.27
CA THR A 8 20.15 6.96 -8.04
C THR A 8 20.11 5.71 -7.16
N ALA A 9 20.36 5.86 -5.85
CA ALA A 9 20.22 4.77 -4.88
C ALA A 9 18.78 4.22 -4.79
N LEU A 10 17.82 4.96 -5.35
CA LEU A 10 16.40 4.63 -5.41
C LEU A 10 15.99 4.07 -6.77
N ARG A 11 15.07 3.11 -6.72
CA ARG A 11 14.22 2.65 -7.82
C ARG A 11 12.90 3.41 -7.77
N ARG A 12 12.41 3.82 -8.93
CA ARG A 12 11.15 4.57 -9.07
C ARG A 12 10.02 3.65 -9.53
N TYR A 13 8.83 3.93 -9.03
CA TYR A 13 7.56 3.30 -9.33
C TYR A 13 6.50 4.37 -9.61
N LEU A 14 5.41 3.98 -10.25
CA LEU A 14 4.23 4.82 -10.33
C LEU A 14 3.50 4.74 -8.98
N PRO A 15 3.21 5.88 -8.31
CA PRO A 15 2.46 5.89 -7.06
C PRO A 15 1.02 5.48 -7.36
N ASP A 16 0.62 4.35 -6.80
CA ASP A 16 -0.65 3.68 -7.07
C ASP A 16 -1.17 3.06 -5.75
N PRO A 17 -2.46 3.18 -5.39
CA PRO A 17 -2.99 2.57 -4.17
C PRO A 17 -2.75 1.06 -4.11
N ALA A 18 -2.73 0.35 -5.25
CA ALA A 18 -2.38 -1.07 -5.30
C ALA A 18 -0.94 -1.37 -4.85
N ARG A 19 -0.09 -0.34 -4.80
CA ARG A 19 1.27 -0.38 -4.28
C ARG A 19 1.43 0.54 -3.08
N LEU A 20 0.38 0.80 -2.30
CA LEU A 20 0.45 1.64 -1.11
C LEU A 20 1.02 3.05 -1.41
N TRP A 21 0.78 3.58 -2.60
CA TRP A 21 1.30 4.88 -3.04
C TRP A 21 2.82 4.95 -3.17
N ILE A 22 3.51 3.80 -3.13
CA ILE A 22 4.97 3.74 -3.14
C ILE A 22 5.50 4.26 -4.47
N CYS A 23 6.26 5.35 -4.41
CA CYS A 23 6.93 5.95 -5.56
C CYS A 23 8.42 5.58 -5.59
N CYS A 24 9.07 5.53 -4.44
CA CYS A 24 10.50 5.28 -4.35
C CYS A 24 10.80 4.12 -3.41
N CYS A 25 11.74 3.24 -3.80
CA CYS A 25 12.28 2.18 -2.95
C CYS A 25 13.79 2.11 -3.12
N PRO A 26 14.59 1.79 -2.08
CA PRO A 26 16.00 1.50 -2.22
C PRO A 26 16.28 0.40 -3.26
N ARG A 27 17.31 0.58 -4.09
CA ARG A 27 17.77 -0.44 -5.06
C ARG A 27 18.49 -1.61 -4.39
N SER A 28 19.12 -1.36 -3.25
CA SER A 28 19.77 -2.37 -2.42
C SER A 28 19.29 -2.22 -1.00
N TRP A 29 19.03 -3.34 -0.33
CA TRP A 29 18.49 -3.37 1.03
C TRP A 29 18.92 -4.68 1.71
N PRO A 30 19.38 -4.64 2.97
CA PRO A 30 19.86 -5.83 3.69
C PRO A 30 18.79 -6.94 3.81
N GLY A 31 17.51 -6.56 3.83
CA GLY A 31 16.39 -7.50 3.99
C GLY A 31 16.23 -7.95 5.44
N ALA A 32 15.18 -8.74 5.70
CA ALA A 32 14.66 -8.93 7.06
C ALA A 32 15.16 -10.18 7.82
N GLY A 33 16.04 -11.00 7.23
CA GLY A 33 16.37 -12.33 7.77
C GLY A 33 15.11 -13.21 7.88
N GLY A 34 14.68 -13.82 6.77
CA GLY A 34 13.44 -14.60 6.69
C GLY A 34 12.52 -14.18 5.53
N LEU A 35 11.30 -14.71 5.51
CA LEU A 35 10.29 -14.36 4.51
C LEU A 35 9.56 -13.06 4.88
N TRP A 36 9.38 -12.19 3.89
CA TRP A 36 8.63 -10.94 4.02
C TRP A 36 8.04 -10.54 2.66
N CYS A 37 7.06 -9.64 2.65
CA CYS A 37 6.40 -9.16 1.45
C CYS A 37 7.06 -7.90 0.90
N HIS A 38 7.58 -7.93 -0.33
CA HIS A 38 8.06 -6.73 -0.99
C HIS A 38 6.89 -5.90 -1.52
N LEU A 39 6.38 -4.96 -0.72
CA LEU A 39 5.13 -4.24 -1.01
C LEU A 39 5.14 -3.50 -2.36
N ALA A 40 6.25 -2.84 -2.69
CA ALA A 40 6.36 -2.10 -3.96
C ALA A 40 6.33 -3.01 -5.21
N GLU A 41 6.81 -4.25 -5.09
CA GLU A 41 6.93 -5.21 -6.20
C GLU A 41 5.88 -6.32 -6.14
N ARG A 42 5.14 -6.41 -5.03
CA ARG A 42 4.13 -7.42 -4.73
C ARG A 42 4.64 -8.86 -4.90
N ARG A 43 5.85 -9.13 -4.42
CA ARG A 43 6.49 -10.45 -4.46
C ARG A 43 7.09 -10.81 -3.11
N LEU A 44 7.68 -12.00 -2.99
CA LEU A 44 8.52 -12.29 -1.83
C LEU A 44 9.77 -11.41 -1.81
N GLY A 45 10.11 -10.98 -0.60
CA GLY A 45 11.31 -10.23 -0.30
C GLY A 45 12.59 -11.02 -0.60
N ALA A 46 13.61 -10.28 -1.05
CA ALA A 46 14.95 -10.79 -1.24
C ALA A 46 15.94 -9.89 -0.48
N ALA A 47 16.79 -10.51 0.33
CA ALA A 47 17.92 -9.84 0.95
C ALA A 47 19.01 -9.58 -0.09
N ARG A 48 19.69 -8.43 0.01
CA ARG A 48 20.90 -8.16 -0.75
C ARG A 48 22.03 -7.86 0.24
N PRO A 49 23.23 -8.44 0.07
CA PRO A 49 24.35 -8.16 0.95
C PRO A 49 24.67 -6.65 0.96
N GLY A 50 24.94 -6.11 2.15
CA GLY A 50 25.24 -4.70 2.37
C GLY A 50 24.44 -4.10 3.52
N GLY A 51 24.71 -2.84 3.86
CA GLY A 51 23.98 -2.12 4.91
C GLY A 51 22.80 -1.32 4.37
N VAL A 52 22.07 -0.69 5.28
CA VAL A 52 21.02 0.28 4.96
C VAL A 52 21.64 1.46 4.20
N PRO A 53 21.23 1.74 2.95
CA PRO A 53 21.80 2.83 2.17
C PRO A 53 21.33 4.18 2.72
N ARG A 54 22.21 5.18 2.61
CA ARG A 54 21.81 6.58 2.80
C ARG A 54 20.93 7.02 1.64
N ILE A 55 19.82 7.68 1.94
CA ILE A 55 18.90 8.23 0.95
C ILE A 55 19.07 9.75 0.93
N ASP A 56 19.28 10.32 -0.26
CA ASP A 56 19.26 11.79 -0.43
C ASP A 56 17.79 12.25 -0.50
N PRO A 57 17.30 13.02 0.48
CA PRO A 57 15.91 13.50 0.50
C PRO A 57 15.57 14.34 -0.74
N ARG A 58 16.56 14.99 -1.37
CA ARG A 58 16.35 15.83 -2.57
C ARG A 58 16.10 15.03 -3.84
N ALA A 59 16.43 13.73 -3.84
CA ALA A 59 16.20 12.84 -4.96
C ALA A 59 14.81 12.17 -4.92
N VAL A 60 14.03 12.48 -3.88
CA VAL A 60 12.72 11.92 -3.61
C VAL A 60 11.64 12.92 -4.00
N ASP A 61 10.77 12.49 -4.91
CA ASP A 61 9.67 13.34 -5.40
C ASP A 61 8.33 13.07 -4.68
N ASP A 62 8.23 11.95 -3.93
CA ASP A 62 6.99 11.46 -3.29
C ASP A 62 7.29 10.37 -2.23
N LEU A 63 6.33 9.50 -1.89
CA LEU A 63 6.44 8.47 -0.87
C LEU A 63 7.62 7.50 -1.08
N VAL A 64 8.51 7.43 -0.08
CA VAL A 64 9.57 6.43 0.03
C VAL A 64 9.10 5.24 0.83
N TYR A 65 9.37 4.04 0.34
CA TYR A 65 9.15 2.80 1.06
C TYR A 65 10.45 2.28 1.63
N LEU A 66 10.45 2.00 2.94
CA LEU A 66 11.53 1.35 3.65
C LEU A 66 11.10 -0.09 3.99
N PRO A 67 11.66 -1.11 3.31
CA PRO A 67 11.34 -2.51 3.60
C PRO A 67 11.80 -2.94 5.00
N PRO A 68 11.30 -4.09 5.51
CA PRO A 68 11.74 -4.63 6.79
C PRO A 68 13.22 -5.01 6.72
N VAL A 69 13.86 -4.98 7.88
CA VAL A 69 15.27 -5.33 8.08
C VAL A 69 15.41 -6.29 9.26
N ASP A 70 16.49 -7.05 9.27
CA ASP A 70 16.87 -7.86 10.42
C ASP A 70 17.23 -6.97 11.62
N GLU A 71 17.37 -7.58 12.79
CA GLU A 71 17.54 -6.86 14.05
C GLU A 71 18.77 -5.95 14.05
N GLU A 72 19.89 -6.39 13.47
CA GLU A 72 21.15 -5.65 13.42
C GLU A 72 21.04 -4.35 12.61
N HIS A 73 20.15 -4.28 11.60
CA HIS A 73 19.96 -3.12 10.75
C HIS A 73 18.80 -2.21 11.15
N ARG A 74 17.98 -2.57 12.17
CA ARG A 74 16.79 -1.78 12.59
C ARG A 74 17.12 -0.34 12.93
N ALA A 75 18.14 -0.12 13.76
CA ALA A 75 18.54 1.21 14.18
C ALA A 75 18.94 2.10 12.98
N ALA A 76 19.61 1.51 11.97
CA ALA A 76 20.01 2.21 10.76
C ALA A 76 18.80 2.56 9.87
N ARG A 77 17.85 1.63 9.68
CA ARG A 77 16.59 1.92 8.98
C ARG A 77 15.83 3.06 9.67
N ASP A 78 15.72 3.00 10.99
CA ASP A 78 14.97 3.98 11.77
C ASP A 78 15.65 5.36 11.80
N GLU A 79 16.99 5.44 11.71
CA GLU A 79 17.68 6.71 11.47
C GLU A 79 17.37 7.27 10.07
N VAL A 80 17.39 6.44 9.02
CA VAL A 80 17.01 6.88 7.67
C VAL A 80 15.56 7.38 7.64
N ALA A 81 14.63 6.68 8.30
CA ALA A 81 13.26 7.13 8.44
C ALA A 81 13.20 8.53 9.09
N ARG A 82 13.87 8.71 10.24
CA ARG A 82 13.93 10.00 10.94
C ARG A 82 14.57 11.12 10.10
N GLU A 83 15.61 10.81 9.32
CA GLU A 83 16.23 11.78 8.39
C GLU A 83 15.25 12.25 7.31
N LEU A 84 14.51 11.32 6.70
CA LEU A 84 13.49 11.63 5.70
C LEU A 84 12.36 12.47 6.29
N GLU A 85 11.89 12.14 7.50
CA GLU A 85 10.86 12.93 8.20
C GLU A 85 11.31 14.35 8.50
N ARG A 86 12.53 14.53 9.02
CA ARG A 86 13.10 15.88 9.26
C ARG A 86 13.17 16.68 7.96
N ALA A 87 13.38 16.01 6.84
CA ALA A 87 13.36 16.61 5.50
C ALA A 87 11.94 16.77 4.93
N SER A 88 10.89 16.46 5.70
CA SER A 88 9.49 16.48 5.26
C SER A 88 9.21 15.57 4.06
N VAL A 89 10.00 14.50 3.92
CA VAL A 89 9.80 13.47 2.91
C VAL A 89 8.79 12.44 3.43
N PRO A 90 7.68 12.22 2.72
CA PRO A 90 6.73 11.17 3.06
C PRO A 90 7.38 9.80 2.95
N LEU A 91 7.12 8.93 3.93
CA LEU A 91 7.58 7.55 3.83
C LEU A 91 6.64 6.54 4.50
N LEU A 92 6.72 5.31 4.01
CA LEU A 92 6.08 4.12 4.54
C LEU A 92 7.17 3.17 5.02
N THR A 93 7.18 2.86 6.31
CA THR A 93 8.07 1.81 6.84
C THR A 93 7.28 0.54 7.03
N GLN A 94 7.79 -0.57 6.52
CA GLN A 94 7.23 -1.88 6.81
C GLN A 94 7.99 -2.51 7.98
N ARG A 95 7.23 -2.96 8.97
CA ARG A 95 7.73 -3.52 10.22
C ARG A 95 7.34 -4.97 10.34
N ARG A 96 8.17 -5.75 11.01
CA ARG A 96 7.82 -7.10 11.46
C ARG A 96 7.10 -7.05 12.81
N PRO A 97 6.24 -8.04 13.09
CA PRO A 97 5.71 -8.30 14.43
C PRO A 97 6.82 -8.34 15.48
N GLY A 98 6.57 -7.69 16.63
CA GLY A 98 7.53 -7.58 17.74
C GLY A 98 8.56 -6.46 17.58
N GLU A 99 8.59 -5.73 16.46
CA GLU A 99 9.39 -4.51 16.37
C GLU A 99 8.78 -3.39 17.23
N ALA A 100 9.59 -2.84 18.16
CA ALA A 100 9.17 -1.73 19.00
C ALA A 100 9.05 -0.41 18.22
N GLY A 101 8.14 0.44 18.69
CA GLY A 101 7.87 1.75 18.12
C GLY A 101 7.24 1.67 16.73
N GLY A 102 7.20 2.81 16.06
CA GLY A 102 6.58 2.94 14.74
C GLY A 102 5.64 4.10 14.68
N ARG A 103 5.23 4.40 13.46
CA ARG A 103 4.40 5.54 13.11
C ARG A 103 3.02 5.04 12.75
N GLU A 104 2.01 5.88 12.87
CA GLU A 104 0.64 5.45 12.57
C GLU A 104 0.49 4.98 11.11
N GLU A 105 1.32 5.52 10.22
CA GLU A 105 1.38 5.22 8.79
C GLU A 105 2.25 4.00 8.45
N ASP A 106 3.00 3.47 9.41
CA ASP A 106 3.78 2.25 9.20
C ASP A 106 2.86 1.03 9.06
N VAL A 107 3.35 0.01 8.36
CA VAL A 107 2.57 -1.18 8.02
C VAL A 107 3.21 -2.44 8.56
N LEU A 108 2.41 -3.29 9.20
CA LEU A 108 2.84 -4.57 9.73
C LEU A 108 2.88 -5.64 8.63
N ASP A 109 3.99 -6.36 8.48
CA ASP A 109 4.10 -7.53 7.62
C ASP A 109 3.67 -8.80 8.35
N LEU A 110 2.56 -9.40 7.94
CA LEU A 110 2.04 -10.61 8.59
C LEU A 110 2.56 -11.92 8.00
N LEU A 111 3.38 -11.89 6.94
CA LEU A 111 3.71 -13.10 6.18
C LEU A 111 4.26 -14.22 7.06
N GLU A 112 5.34 -13.94 7.79
CA GLU A 112 6.01 -14.97 8.60
C GLU A 112 5.11 -15.48 9.72
N THR A 113 4.36 -14.58 10.38
CA THR A 113 3.41 -14.99 11.42
C THR A 113 2.33 -15.90 10.87
N LEU A 114 1.76 -15.58 9.70
CA LEU A 114 0.76 -16.42 9.05
C LEU A 114 1.34 -17.78 8.65
N LEU A 115 2.55 -17.82 8.08
CA LEU A 115 3.18 -19.08 7.64
C LEU A 115 3.56 -20.01 8.80
N VAL A 116 4.05 -19.46 9.92
CA VAL A 116 4.57 -20.27 11.05
C VAL A 116 3.48 -20.63 12.05
N ALA A 117 2.51 -19.74 12.23
CA ALA A 117 1.57 -19.81 13.35
C ALA A 117 0.09 -19.78 12.94
N GLY A 118 -0.21 -19.51 11.67
CA GLY A 118 -1.57 -19.33 11.17
C GLY A 118 -2.28 -18.09 11.73
N GLY A 119 -3.51 -17.85 11.29
CA GLY A 119 -4.31 -16.70 11.72
C GLY A 119 -4.62 -16.64 13.23
N ARG A 120 -4.53 -17.77 13.95
CA ARG A 120 -4.94 -17.89 15.36
C ARG A 120 -4.03 -17.13 16.32
N ARG A 121 -2.74 -17.02 16.03
CA ARG A 121 -1.76 -16.35 16.91
C ARG A 121 -1.67 -14.84 16.68
N LEU A 122 -2.43 -14.31 15.72
CA LEU A 122 -2.56 -12.86 15.54
C LEU A 122 -3.18 -12.17 16.77
N GLY A 123 -3.86 -12.92 17.65
CA GLY A 123 -4.40 -12.39 18.91
C GLY A 123 -3.33 -12.04 19.95
N GLU A 124 -2.09 -12.51 19.77
CA GLU A 124 -0.95 -12.23 20.64
C GLU A 124 -0.11 -11.04 20.10
N LEU A 125 -0.55 -10.40 19.00
CA LEU A 125 0.15 -9.27 18.43
C LEU A 125 0.04 -8.04 19.32
N GLU A 126 1.17 -7.64 19.89
CA GLU A 126 1.34 -6.33 20.51
C GLU A 126 1.78 -5.33 19.43
N THR A 127 0.91 -4.42 19.04
CA THR A 127 1.23 -3.38 18.05
C THR A 127 0.46 -2.10 18.30
N THR A 128 1.08 -0.97 17.96
CA THR A 128 0.45 0.36 17.92
C THR A 128 0.17 0.81 16.49
N LEU A 129 0.44 -0.04 15.49
CA LEU A 129 0.23 0.28 14.09
C LEU A 129 -1.26 0.16 13.74
N ARG A 130 -1.73 0.99 12.81
CA ARG A 130 -3.13 0.99 12.35
C ARG A 130 -3.37 0.13 11.12
N ALA A 131 -2.29 -0.27 10.43
CA ALA A 131 -2.36 -1.01 9.18
C ALA A 131 -1.48 -2.26 9.20
N ALA A 132 -1.98 -3.34 8.58
CA ALA A 132 -1.24 -4.55 8.30
C ALA A 132 -1.41 -4.99 6.85
N VAL A 133 -0.47 -5.78 6.36
CA VAL A 133 -0.54 -6.47 5.07
C VAL A 133 -0.82 -7.94 5.31
N TRP A 134 -1.88 -8.43 4.70
CA TRP A 134 -2.20 -9.85 4.62
C TRP A 134 -1.82 -10.39 3.24
N PRO A 135 -0.68 -11.10 3.09
CA PRO A 135 -0.36 -11.75 1.82
C PRO A 135 -1.43 -12.79 1.50
N LEU A 136 -1.92 -12.80 0.27
CA LEU A 136 -2.85 -13.81 -0.22
C LEU A 136 -2.10 -14.80 -1.11
N ILE A 137 -1.82 -15.97 -0.55
CA ILE A 137 -1.02 -17.04 -1.16
C ILE A 137 -1.86 -18.32 -1.22
N PRO A 138 -2.05 -18.91 -2.43
CA PRO A 138 -2.78 -20.17 -2.60
C PRO A 138 -2.33 -21.29 -1.66
N GLY A 139 -3.28 -21.87 -0.92
CA GLY A 139 -3.04 -23.01 -0.03
C GLY A 139 -2.24 -22.70 1.23
N LEU A 140 -1.97 -21.42 1.52
CA LEU A 140 -1.19 -21.00 2.69
C LEU A 140 -1.90 -19.92 3.50
N THR A 141 -2.41 -18.88 2.85
CA THR A 141 -2.98 -17.72 3.56
C THR A 141 -4.29 -17.24 2.94
N ASP A 142 -4.90 -18.08 2.11
CA ASP A 142 -6.14 -17.80 1.38
C ASP A 142 -7.36 -18.60 1.87
N ASP A 143 -7.25 -19.29 3.02
CA ASP A 143 -8.36 -19.99 3.66
C ASP A 143 -9.37 -19.00 4.29
N PRO A 144 -10.64 -18.97 3.83
CA PRO A 144 -11.66 -18.11 4.41
C PRO A 144 -11.94 -18.32 5.90
N ASP A 145 -11.80 -19.55 6.41
CA ASP A 145 -12.04 -19.83 7.83
C ASP A 145 -10.92 -19.22 8.70
N GLU A 146 -9.68 -19.25 8.21
CA GLU A 146 -8.56 -18.58 8.86
C GLU A 146 -8.67 -17.05 8.78
N TRP A 147 -9.20 -16.52 7.68
CA TRP A 147 -9.43 -15.07 7.56
C TRP A 147 -10.36 -14.58 8.67
N GLU A 148 -11.47 -15.27 8.92
CA GLU A 148 -12.44 -14.85 9.94
C GLU A 148 -11.82 -14.78 11.34
N VAL A 149 -11.00 -15.77 11.69
CA VAL A 149 -10.30 -15.81 12.98
C VAL A 149 -9.22 -14.74 13.06
N GLY A 150 -8.40 -14.62 12.02
CA GLY A 150 -7.28 -13.68 11.98
C GLY A 150 -7.72 -12.23 11.95
N LEU A 151 -8.71 -11.89 11.11
CA LEU A 151 -9.27 -10.54 11.02
C LEU A 151 -9.94 -10.12 12.33
N ALA A 152 -10.67 -11.03 12.99
CA ALA A 152 -11.23 -10.75 14.31
C ALA A 152 -10.16 -10.54 15.39
N ALA A 153 -8.99 -11.17 15.27
CA ALA A 153 -7.85 -10.92 16.15
C ALA A 153 -7.20 -9.55 15.86
N LEU A 154 -6.96 -9.22 14.59
CA LEU A 154 -6.39 -7.94 14.18
C LEU A 154 -7.28 -6.76 14.58
N ALA A 155 -8.59 -6.87 14.38
CA ALA A 155 -9.54 -5.84 14.82
C ALA A 155 -9.49 -5.61 16.34
N ARG A 156 -9.35 -6.67 17.14
CA ARG A 156 -9.17 -6.57 18.61
C ARG A 156 -7.83 -5.97 19.01
N ALA A 157 -6.80 -6.18 18.21
CA ALA A 157 -5.49 -5.54 18.37
C ALA A 157 -5.50 -4.04 18.00
N GLY A 158 -6.64 -3.49 17.55
CA GLY A 158 -6.79 -2.07 17.24
C GLY A 158 -6.38 -1.69 15.82
N LEU A 159 -6.16 -2.67 14.93
CA LEU A 159 -5.95 -2.39 13.51
C LEU A 159 -7.20 -1.77 12.91
N GLU A 160 -7.01 -0.80 12.03
CA GLU A 160 -8.09 -0.15 11.28
C GLU A 160 -8.14 -0.65 9.84
N THR A 161 -7.01 -1.07 9.29
CA THR A 161 -6.88 -1.50 7.89
C THR A 161 -6.05 -2.78 7.78
N VAL A 162 -6.53 -3.72 6.97
CA VAL A 162 -5.75 -4.90 6.56
C VAL A 162 -5.77 -4.98 5.05
N LEU A 163 -4.62 -4.72 4.42
CA LEU A 163 -4.47 -4.75 2.97
C LEU A 163 -4.37 -6.22 2.50
N PRO A 164 -5.31 -6.73 1.69
CA PRO A 164 -5.08 -7.96 0.95
C PRO A 164 -3.98 -7.74 -0.10
N LEU A 165 -2.93 -8.56 -0.05
CA LEU A 165 -1.82 -8.48 -1.01
C LEU A 165 -1.66 -9.82 -1.76
N PRO A 166 -2.34 -10.00 -2.90
CA PRO A 166 -2.04 -11.11 -3.80
C PRO A 166 -0.62 -10.95 -4.35
N LEU A 167 0.27 -11.88 -3.99
CA LEU A 167 1.65 -11.89 -4.44
C LEU A 167 1.75 -12.42 -5.88
N ALA A 168 2.65 -11.83 -6.66
CA ALA A 168 3.12 -12.38 -7.93
C ALA A 168 4.29 -13.31 -7.62
N LEU A 169 3.98 -14.60 -7.43
CA LEU A 169 4.96 -15.62 -7.07
C LEU A 169 5.64 -16.19 -8.32
N GLU A 170 6.97 -16.21 -8.32
CA GLU A 170 7.75 -16.94 -9.31
C GLU A 170 7.98 -18.40 -8.86
N PRO A 171 8.37 -19.32 -9.76
CA PRO A 171 8.65 -20.72 -9.37
C PRO A 171 9.71 -20.87 -8.26
N ALA A 172 10.64 -19.94 -8.14
CA ALA A 172 11.59 -19.90 -7.03
C ALA A 172 10.92 -19.54 -5.70
N ASP A 173 9.94 -18.63 -5.72
CA ASP A 173 9.16 -18.25 -4.55
C ASP A 173 8.26 -19.39 -4.09
N CYS A 174 7.56 -20.05 -5.03
CA CYS A 174 6.72 -21.21 -4.71
C CYS A 174 7.53 -22.33 -4.05
N ARG A 175 8.77 -22.58 -4.51
CA ARG A 175 9.67 -23.57 -3.88
C ARG A 175 10.08 -23.20 -2.46
N ARG A 176 10.29 -21.92 -2.16
CA ARG A 176 10.59 -21.46 -0.79
C ARG A 176 9.38 -21.58 0.11
N LEU A 177 8.18 -21.30 -0.42
CA LEU A 177 6.92 -21.40 0.31
C LEU A 177 6.45 -22.84 0.53
N ALA A 178 6.88 -23.77 -0.34
CA ALA A 178 6.57 -25.20 -0.24
C ALA A 178 7.00 -25.81 1.11
N GLU A 179 8.00 -25.24 1.78
CA GLU A 179 8.48 -25.71 3.09
C GLU A 179 7.45 -25.49 4.22
N PHE A 180 6.43 -24.65 3.99
CA PHE A 180 5.43 -24.24 4.98
C PHE A 180 4.06 -24.90 4.77
N THR A 181 3.96 -25.85 3.84
CA THR A 181 2.68 -26.45 3.47
C THR A 181 2.79 -27.96 3.27
N ASP A 182 1.63 -28.61 3.22
CA ASP A 182 1.53 -30.03 2.88
C ASP A 182 1.45 -30.24 1.35
N GLU A 183 1.26 -31.48 0.91
CA GLU A 183 1.15 -31.79 -0.52
C GLU A 183 -0.01 -31.03 -1.19
N ALA A 184 -1.14 -30.85 -0.50
CA ALA A 184 -2.30 -30.17 -1.09
C ALA A 184 -2.02 -28.68 -1.30
N GLY A 185 -1.42 -28.01 -0.32
CA GLY A 185 -1.03 -26.61 -0.48
C GLY A 185 0.17 -26.43 -1.41
N TYR A 186 1.09 -27.41 -1.50
CA TYR A 186 2.11 -27.43 -2.54
C TYR A 186 1.48 -27.39 -3.94
N GLN A 187 0.51 -28.26 -4.21
CA GLN A 187 -0.20 -28.25 -5.50
C GLN A 187 -0.93 -26.91 -5.73
N ALA A 188 -1.53 -26.33 -4.67
CA ALA A 188 -2.18 -25.03 -4.76
C ALA A 188 -1.20 -23.89 -5.12
N LEU A 189 0.04 -23.90 -4.62
CA LEU A 189 1.04 -22.87 -4.95
C LEU A 189 1.37 -22.79 -6.45
N PHE A 190 1.31 -23.92 -7.16
CA PHE A 190 1.65 -23.99 -8.60
C PHE A 190 0.43 -24.02 -9.52
N HIS A 191 -0.69 -24.56 -9.05
CA HIS A 191 -1.87 -24.86 -9.88
C HIS A 191 -3.17 -24.28 -9.33
N GLY A 192 -3.14 -23.73 -8.12
CA GLY A 192 -4.29 -23.13 -7.47
C GLY A 192 -4.77 -21.86 -8.17
N ARG A 193 -6.05 -21.55 -7.99
CA ARG A 193 -6.61 -20.29 -8.45
C ARG A 193 -6.02 -19.15 -7.62
N ARG A 194 -5.77 -18.01 -8.26
CA ARG A 194 -5.36 -16.80 -7.54
C ARG A 194 -6.43 -16.41 -6.51
N PRO A 195 -6.06 -16.09 -5.26
CA PRO A 195 -7.04 -15.74 -4.24
C PRO A 195 -7.80 -14.47 -4.61
N ASP A 196 -9.08 -14.43 -4.25
CA ASP A 196 -9.95 -13.28 -4.50
C ASP A 196 -9.77 -12.22 -3.41
N GLY A 197 -9.07 -11.14 -3.74
CA GLY A 197 -8.90 -10.00 -2.83
C GLY A 197 -10.21 -9.34 -2.40
N ARG A 198 -11.27 -9.41 -3.23
CA ARG A 198 -12.58 -8.85 -2.89
C ARG A 198 -13.30 -9.70 -1.85
N ALA A 199 -13.21 -11.02 -1.95
CA ALA A 199 -13.71 -11.92 -0.91
C ALA A 199 -13.05 -11.64 0.45
N PHE A 200 -11.72 -11.46 0.47
CA PHE A 200 -11.00 -11.07 1.68
C PHE A 200 -11.44 -9.70 2.20
N ALA A 201 -11.53 -8.69 1.32
CA ALA A 201 -11.95 -7.34 1.70
C ALA A 201 -13.36 -7.32 2.34
N ARG A 202 -14.28 -8.16 1.85
CA ARG A 202 -15.61 -8.34 2.47
C ARG A 202 -15.52 -8.97 3.86
N ALA A 203 -14.66 -9.97 4.04
CA ALA A 203 -14.40 -10.55 5.35
C ALA A 203 -13.83 -9.50 6.33
N ALA A 204 -12.87 -8.68 5.87
CA ALA A 204 -12.29 -7.59 6.65
C ALA A 204 -13.36 -6.55 7.05
N ALA A 205 -14.19 -6.13 6.10
CA ALA A 205 -15.26 -5.15 6.35
C ALA A 205 -16.28 -5.63 7.39
N ARG A 206 -16.63 -6.92 7.40
CA ARG A 206 -17.51 -7.51 8.45
C ARG A 206 -16.91 -7.40 9.85
N ARG A 207 -15.60 -7.25 9.97
CA ARG A 207 -14.86 -7.05 11.23
C ARG A 207 -14.55 -5.58 11.51
N GLY A 208 -15.09 -4.65 10.72
CA GLY A 208 -14.85 -3.21 10.85
C GLY A 208 -13.48 -2.75 10.33
N LEU A 209 -12.77 -3.62 9.59
CA LEU A 209 -11.47 -3.31 9.01
C LEU A 209 -11.63 -2.80 7.57
N GLY A 210 -10.90 -1.73 7.24
CA GLY A 210 -10.73 -1.28 5.86
C GLY A 210 -9.82 -2.21 5.06
N ALA A 211 -9.99 -2.24 3.74
CA ALA A 211 -9.13 -3.02 2.83
C ALA A 211 -8.11 -2.15 2.06
N PHE A 212 -8.28 -0.82 2.10
CA PHE A 212 -7.48 0.12 1.33
C PHE A 212 -6.86 1.15 2.29
N PRO A 213 -5.53 1.15 2.46
CA PRO A 213 -4.89 2.12 3.33
C PRO A 213 -4.89 3.51 2.69
N ARG A 214 -5.00 4.52 3.54
CA ARG A 214 -4.91 5.91 3.12
C ARG A 214 -3.48 6.25 2.71
N ARG A 215 -3.33 7.12 1.72
CA ARG A 215 -2.03 7.72 1.43
C ARG A 215 -1.59 8.52 2.67
N PRO A 216 -0.38 8.29 3.20
CA PRO A 216 0.17 9.12 4.27
C PRO A 216 0.06 10.61 3.90
N GLU A 217 -0.29 11.45 4.87
CA GLU A 217 -0.40 12.89 4.60
C GLU A 217 0.98 13.44 4.20
N LEU A 218 1.04 14.12 3.06
CA LEU A 218 2.29 14.69 2.58
C LEU A 218 2.45 16.11 3.13
N ALA A 219 3.61 16.40 3.70
CA ALA A 219 3.99 17.77 4.02
C ALA A 219 4.00 18.64 2.75
N GLY A 220 3.55 19.89 2.86
CA GLY A 220 3.51 20.81 1.73
C GLY A 220 2.61 22.02 1.96
N SER A 221 2.61 22.94 1.00
CA SER A 221 1.70 24.09 1.03
C SER A 221 0.23 23.62 1.04
N PRO A 222 -0.72 24.38 1.62
CA PRO A 222 -2.15 24.03 1.61
C PRO A 222 -2.67 23.62 0.22
N ARG A 223 -2.27 24.35 -0.82
CA ARG A 223 -2.60 24.05 -2.22
C ARG A 223 -2.11 22.67 -2.67
N ALA A 224 -0.86 22.34 -2.36
CA ALA A 224 -0.29 21.03 -2.67
C ALA A 224 -1.00 19.92 -1.89
N ARG A 225 -1.38 20.18 -0.63
CA ARG A 225 -2.12 19.23 0.21
C ARG A 225 -3.49 18.89 -0.39
N PHE A 226 -4.29 19.89 -0.79
CA PHE A 226 -5.60 19.61 -1.42
C PHE A 226 -5.43 18.80 -2.72
N SER A 227 -4.52 19.22 -3.58
CA SER A 227 -4.27 18.57 -4.88
C SER A 227 -3.83 17.11 -4.70
N ARG A 228 -2.94 16.84 -3.74
CA ARG A 228 -2.47 15.50 -3.38
C ARG A 228 -3.56 14.64 -2.75
N ARG A 229 -4.41 15.23 -1.91
CA ARG A 229 -5.59 14.56 -1.34
C ARG A 229 -6.58 14.16 -2.42
N ALA A 230 -6.91 15.07 -3.34
CA ALA A 230 -7.80 14.78 -4.46
C ALA A 230 -7.19 13.73 -5.42
N ALA A 231 -5.88 13.79 -5.67
CA ALA A 231 -5.18 12.77 -6.43
C ALA A 231 -5.26 11.39 -5.76
N ALA A 232 -5.07 11.32 -4.44
CA ALA A 232 -5.19 10.09 -3.68
C ALA A 232 -6.63 9.55 -3.72
N GLU A 233 -7.64 10.40 -3.60
CA GLU A 233 -9.03 9.97 -3.69
C GLU A 233 -9.37 9.44 -5.09
N LEU A 234 -8.93 10.11 -6.16
CA LEU A 234 -9.16 9.63 -7.53
C LEU A 234 -8.50 8.29 -7.83
N ALA A 235 -7.27 8.08 -7.37
CA ALA A 235 -6.60 6.81 -7.58
C ALA A 235 -7.24 5.69 -6.74
N HIS A 236 -7.76 5.98 -5.54
CA HIS A 236 -8.58 5.02 -4.80
C HIS A 236 -9.85 4.65 -5.59
N VAL A 237 -10.59 5.66 -6.06
CA VAL A 237 -11.78 5.46 -6.91
C VAL A 237 -11.43 4.61 -8.14
N ALA A 238 -10.28 4.85 -8.77
CA ALA A 238 -9.82 4.06 -9.91
C ALA A 238 -9.55 2.59 -9.56
N GLU A 239 -8.93 2.32 -8.40
CA GLU A 239 -8.68 0.94 -7.95
C GLU A 239 -9.98 0.19 -7.65
N LEU A 240 -10.96 0.84 -7.02
CA LEU A 240 -12.28 0.24 -6.83
C LEU A 240 -12.96 -0.02 -8.19
N TRP A 241 -12.88 0.93 -9.11
CA TRP A 241 -13.45 0.81 -10.45
C TRP A 241 -12.87 -0.40 -11.21
N LEU A 242 -11.55 -0.54 -11.21
CA LEU A 242 -10.85 -1.66 -11.83
C LEU A 242 -11.08 -2.97 -11.07
N GLY A 243 -11.09 -2.93 -9.74
CA GLY A 243 -11.36 -4.08 -8.88
C GLY A 243 -12.79 -4.63 -9.02
N LEU A 244 -13.74 -3.79 -9.42
CA LEU A 244 -15.10 -4.19 -9.80
C LEU A 244 -15.20 -4.79 -11.21
N GLY A 245 -14.10 -4.83 -11.97
CA GLY A 245 -14.10 -5.33 -13.35
C GLY A 245 -14.80 -4.40 -14.35
N ARG A 246 -14.96 -3.12 -14.01
CA ARG A 246 -15.53 -2.11 -14.92
C ARG A 246 -14.54 -1.75 -16.02
N SER A 247 -14.96 -0.86 -16.94
CA SER A 247 -14.16 -0.43 -18.09
C SER A 247 -12.75 0.00 -17.70
N GLU A 248 -11.74 -0.69 -18.23
CA GLU A 248 -10.33 -0.38 -18.02
C GLU A 248 -9.98 1.02 -18.52
N ALA A 249 -10.51 1.43 -19.69
CA ALA A 249 -10.25 2.75 -20.25
C ALA A 249 -10.67 3.88 -19.29
N ALA A 250 -11.83 3.75 -18.65
CA ALA A 250 -12.32 4.72 -17.66
C ALA A 250 -11.49 4.68 -16.36
N GLY A 251 -11.09 3.49 -15.89
CA GLY A 251 -10.17 3.36 -14.75
C GLY A 251 -8.82 4.03 -15.02
N GLN A 252 -8.27 3.86 -16.23
CA GLN A 252 -7.03 4.51 -16.66
C GLN A 252 -7.20 6.03 -16.81
N GLU A 253 -8.39 6.54 -17.14
CA GLU A 253 -8.68 7.98 -17.12
C GLU A 253 -8.63 8.55 -15.71
N LEU A 254 -9.22 7.87 -14.74
CA LEU A 254 -9.15 8.26 -13.32
C LEU A 254 -7.70 8.26 -12.80
N LEU A 255 -6.91 7.23 -13.13
CA LEU A 255 -5.48 7.17 -12.79
C LEU A 255 -4.68 8.30 -13.46
N ARG A 256 -4.98 8.62 -14.73
CA ARG A 256 -4.36 9.75 -15.42
C ARG A 256 -4.72 11.08 -14.76
N ALA A 257 -5.99 11.29 -14.44
CA ALA A 257 -6.46 12.49 -13.75
C ALA A 257 -5.80 12.64 -12.38
N SER A 258 -5.71 11.56 -11.59
CA SER A 258 -4.98 11.54 -10.32
C SER A 258 -3.53 12.05 -10.48
N ARG A 259 -2.78 11.51 -11.45
CA ARG A 259 -1.38 11.91 -11.73
C ARG A 259 -1.24 13.36 -12.20
N TRP A 260 -2.27 13.91 -12.83
CA TRP A 260 -2.30 15.32 -13.22
C TRP A 260 -2.62 16.22 -12.04
N LEU A 261 -3.62 15.88 -11.21
CA LEU A 261 -3.93 16.63 -9.99
C LEU A 261 -2.71 16.70 -9.06
N ASP A 262 -2.01 15.59 -8.87
CA ASP A 262 -0.85 15.50 -7.97
C ASP A 262 0.27 16.48 -8.33
N ARG A 263 0.42 16.78 -9.64
CA ARG A 263 1.43 17.69 -10.21
C ARG A 263 0.86 19.04 -10.63
N SER A 264 -0.43 19.27 -10.39
CA SER A 264 -1.13 20.43 -10.91
C SER A 264 -0.60 21.71 -10.26
N PRO A 265 -0.17 22.71 -11.06
CA PRO A 265 0.16 24.02 -10.54
C PRO A 265 -1.09 24.87 -10.31
N HIS A 266 -2.31 24.34 -10.51
CA HIS A 266 -3.58 25.05 -10.33
C HIS A 266 -4.07 24.98 -8.88
N ASP A 267 -4.89 25.96 -8.48
CA ASP A 267 -5.54 25.93 -7.17
C ASP A 267 -6.86 25.21 -7.34
N LEU A 268 -6.81 23.89 -7.26
CA LEU A 268 -7.96 23.02 -7.54
C LEU A 268 -9.10 23.26 -6.55
N GLU A 269 -8.78 23.64 -5.32
CA GLU A 269 -9.78 23.94 -4.29
C GLU A 269 -10.52 25.25 -4.61
N ALA A 270 -9.79 26.29 -5.03
CA ALA A 270 -10.41 27.53 -5.51
C ALA A 270 -11.25 27.31 -6.76
N LEU A 271 -10.70 26.61 -7.76
CA LEU A 271 -11.43 26.30 -9.00
C LEU A 271 -12.72 25.52 -8.72
N ALA A 272 -12.70 24.55 -7.79
CA ALA A 272 -13.87 23.79 -7.40
C ALA A 272 -14.92 24.66 -6.68
N ARG A 273 -14.51 25.50 -5.71
CA ARG A 273 -15.43 26.38 -4.98
C ARG A 273 -16.09 27.42 -5.88
N GLU A 274 -15.40 27.87 -6.93
CA GLU A 274 -15.90 28.84 -7.89
C GLU A 274 -16.68 28.22 -9.05
N GLY A 275 -16.80 26.88 -9.11
CA GLY A 275 -17.47 26.19 -10.22
C GLY A 275 -16.71 26.25 -11.55
N ASN A 276 -15.39 26.48 -11.49
CA ASN A 276 -14.53 26.73 -12.64
C ASN A 276 -13.70 25.49 -13.04
N LEU A 277 -14.03 24.28 -12.59
CA LEU A 277 -13.28 23.07 -12.96
C LEU A 277 -13.36 22.72 -14.45
N ASP A 278 -14.36 23.25 -15.18
CA ASP A 278 -14.50 23.09 -16.63
C ASP A 278 -13.34 23.68 -17.43
N VAL A 279 -12.54 24.60 -16.85
CA VAL A 279 -11.32 25.11 -17.49
C VAL A 279 -10.22 24.05 -17.63
N LEU A 280 -10.38 22.90 -16.97
CA LEU A 280 -9.49 21.75 -17.03
C LEU A 280 -10.10 20.68 -17.95
N PRO A 281 -9.88 20.73 -19.29
CA PRO A 281 -10.57 19.86 -20.25
C PRO A 281 -10.22 18.36 -20.09
N TRP A 282 -9.11 18.06 -19.42
CA TRP A 282 -8.68 16.69 -19.11
C TRP A 282 -9.37 16.10 -17.88
N LEU A 283 -10.08 16.92 -17.07
CA LEU A 283 -10.78 16.48 -15.88
C LEU A 283 -12.21 16.06 -16.25
N GLY A 284 -12.39 14.76 -16.49
CA GLY A 284 -13.68 14.16 -16.83
C GLY A 284 -14.74 14.28 -15.71
N GLY A 285 -15.99 13.99 -16.04
CA GLY A 285 -17.14 14.19 -15.15
C GLY A 285 -17.02 13.50 -13.79
N GLU A 286 -16.67 12.21 -13.77
CA GLU A 286 -16.48 11.47 -12.52
C GLU A 286 -15.33 12.02 -11.67
N SER A 287 -14.21 12.40 -12.32
CA SER A 287 -13.08 12.99 -11.62
C SER A 287 -13.44 14.36 -11.01
N ARG A 288 -14.23 15.15 -11.75
CA ARG A 288 -14.70 16.46 -11.31
C ARG A 288 -15.61 16.35 -10.09
N ARG A 289 -16.57 15.43 -10.13
CA ARG A 289 -17.48 15.15 -9.00
C ARG A 289 -16.71 14.85 -7.71
N VAL A 290 -15.65 14.05 -7.79
CA VAL A 290 -14.79 13.75 -6.63
C VAL A 290 -14.09 15.02 -6.11
N VAL A 291 -13.51 15.83 -7.00
CA VAL A 291 -12.83 17.08 -6.60
C VAL A 291 -13.81 18.06 -5.94
N GLU A 292 -15.02 18.17 -6.47
CA GLU A 292 -16.08 19.05 -5.95
C GLU A 292 -16.54 18.61 -4.56
N ASP A 293 -16.78 17.31 -4.34
CA ASP A 293 -17.16 16.79 -3.02
C ASP A 293 -16.09 17.11 -1.97
N LEU A 294 -14.81 16.89 -2.31
CA LEU A 294 -13.70 17.18 -1.41
C LEU A 294 -13.54 18.68 -1.13
N ALA A 295 -13.74 19.55 -2.12
CA ALA A 295 -13.70 21.01 -1.96
C ALA A 295 -14.86 21.52 -1.10
N ALA A 296 -16.01 20.86 -1.14
CA ALA A 296 -17.15 21.12 -0.26
C ALA A 296 -16.96 20.55 1.17
N GLY A 297 -15.82 19.92 1.47
CA GLY A 297 -15.56 19.29 2.77
C GLY A 297 -16.35 18.01 3.01
N ARG A 298 -16.90 17.39 1.96
CA ARG A 298 -17.66 16.15 2.03
C ARG A 298 -16.79 14.95 1.64
N PRO A 299 -17.08 13.75 2.14
CA PRO A 299 -16.53 12.52 1.57
C PRO A 299 -16.93 12.40 0.09
N ALA A 300 -16.05 11.87 -0.75
CA ALA A 300 -16.35 11.66 -2.17
C ALA A 300 -17.48 10.63 -2.33
N SER A 301 -18.62 11.08 -2.82
CA SER A 301 -19.81 10.23 -2.97
C SER A 301 -19.56 9.04 -3.89
N LEU A 302 -18.83 9.27 -4.99
CA LEU A 302 -18.42 8.22 -5.93
C LEU A 302 -17.54 7.14 -5.25
N ARG A 303 -16.63 7.51 -4.35
CA ARG A 303 -15.84 6.51 -3.62
C ARG A 303 -16.75 5.62 -2.79
N ARG A 304 -17.65 6.22 -2.01
CA ARG A 304 -18.60 5.47 -1.17
C ARG A 304 -19.48 4.53 -2.00
N GLU A 305 -20.03 5.00 -3.12
CA GLU A 305 -20.83 4.19 -4.05
C GLU A 305 -20.05 2.95 -4.53
N LEU A 306 -18.79 3.13 -4.93
CA LEU A 306 -17.93 2.04 -5.38
C LEU A 306 -17.48 1.13 -4.23
N GLU A 307 -17.21 1.66 -3.03
CA GLU A 307 -16.88 0.87 -1.84
C GLU A 307 -18.06 -0.04 -1.45
N GLU A 308 -19.28 0.49 -1.45
CA GLU A 308 -20.51 -0.27 -1.17
C GLU A 308 -20.71 -1.40 -2.20
N GLU A 309 -20.54 -1.11 -3.49
CA GLU A 309 -20.60 -2.13 -4.54
C GLU A 309 -19.48 -3.16 -4.40
N TYR A 310 -18.24 -2.72 -4.13
CA TYR A 310 -17.09 -3.59 -3.97
C TYR A 310 -17.26 -4.54 -2.79
N LEU A 311 -17.93 -4.10 -1.73
CA LEU A 311 -18.20 -4.92 -0.55
C LEU A 311 -19.52 -5.71 -0.64
N ALA A 312 -20.32 -5.52 -1.68
CA ALA A 312 -21.55 -6.28 -1.90
C ALA A 312 -21.26 -7.79 -2.10
N PRO A 313 -22.15 -8.69 -1.65
CA PRO A 313 -22.01 -10.15 -1.80
C PRO A 313 -21.82 -10.61 -3.25
#